data_AF-A0A7S1H4J5-F1
#
_entry.id   AF-A0A7S1H4J5-F1
#
_cell.length_a   1.000
_cell.length_b   1.000
_cell.length_c   1.000
_cell.angle_alpha   90.00
_cell.angle_beta   90.00
_cell.angle_gamma   90.00
#
_symmetry.space_group_name_H-M   'P 1'
#
loop_
_entity.id
_entity.type
_entity.pdbx_description
1 polymer ?
#
loop_
_entity_poly.entity_id
_entity_poly.type
_entity_poly.pdbx_seq_one_letter_code
_entity_poly.pdbx_strand_id
1 'polypeptide(L)'
;CEIGLVGDECDKVCDAETTCNNNGRCGMDGECLCYPGYAGEHCELCDSDNYGSCGEEVLCTSEGTCNGNGRCSGEGMECVCYEGFVGEGCNTCADGFEGPMCEASCDPLVDCGGNGKCGADGQCECFEGFSGDKCDMCSSNSVGGICEIECDATETCSANGRCTPDGSCECFEGHTGERCDMCSSGYRGEECEETCDNDDNCSGHGYCTADGCECFEGFEGPACDMCASGYSGADCEVECDAYESCGGHGRCSPEGGCECFEGFVGEKCDMCGLNGVGEECESTCDAAKDCSNNGRCTDDGACVCFDGFVGESCDSCANGLVGEECDMVCDASVNCNNNGRCTDDGECSCFAGYAGEHCELCDSDNYGSCGEEVLCTSEGTCNGNGRCSGEGMECVCYEGFVGEGCNTCADGFEGPMCEA
;
A
#
# COMPACT_ATOMS: atom_id res chain seq x y z
N CYS A 1 -22.33 -101.73 -94.60
CA CYS A 1 -20.93 -101.82 -95.08
C CYS A 1 -20.13 -102.68 -94.11
N GLU A 2 -18.93 -103.16 -94.49
CA GLU A 2 -17.98 -103.72 -93.51
C GLU A 2 -17.59 -102.67 -92.46
N ILE A 3 -17.11 -103.10 -91.30
CA ILE A 3 -16.77 -102.20 -90.19
C ILE A 3 -15.71 -101.19 -90.65
N GLY A 4 -16.01 -99.89 -90.51
CA GLY A 4 -15.13 -98.79 -90.94
C GLY A 4 -15.45 -98.18 -92.32
N LEU A 5 -16.45 -98.73 -93.04
CA LEU A 5 -16.92 -98.21 -94.33
C LEU A 5 -18.31 -97.58 -94.22
N VAL A 6 -18.54 -96.48 -94.94
CA VAL A 6 -19.77 -95.67 -94.93
C VAL A 6 -20.13 -95.20 -96.35
N GLY A 7 -21.29 -94.57 -96.53
CA GLY A 7 -21.83 -94.17 -97.83
C GLY A 7 -22.66 -95.27 -98.51
N ASP A 8 -23.46 -94.87 -99.50
CA ASP A 8 -24.46 -95.74 -100.15
C ASP A 8 -23.84 -96.92 -100.92
N GLU A 9 -22.60 -96.78 -101.40
CA GLU A 9 -21.83 -97.83 -102.08
C GLU A 9 -20.81 -98.53 -101.16
N CYS A 10 -20.75 -98.16 -99.88
CA CYS A 10 -19.85 -98.76 -98.88
C CYS A 10 -18.36 -98.70 -99.23
N ASP A 11 -17.93 -97.65 -99.92
CA ASP A 11 -16.57 -97.47 -100.45
C ASP A 11 -15.78 -96.36 -99.75
N LYS A 12 -16.44 -95.53 -98.92
CA LYS A 12 -15.79 -94.49 -98.13
C LYS A 12 -15.34 -95.01 -96.78
N VAL A 13 -14.09 -94.75 -96.41
CA VAL A 13 -13.57 -95.05 -95.07
C VAL A 13 -13.85 -93.87 -94.16
N CYS A 14 -14.54 -94.10 -93.04
CA CYS A 14 -14.67 -93.11 -91.98
C CYS A 14 -14.55 -93.77 -90.61
N ASP A 15 -13.59 -93.30 -89.84
CA ASP A 15 -13.31 -93.75 -88.49
C ASP A 15 -13.26 -92.53 -87.55
N ALA A 16 -13.98 -92.57 -86.44
CA ALA A 16 -14.15 -91.40 -85.58
C ALA A 16 -12.82 -90.91 -84.96
N GLU A 17 -11.90 -91.83 -84.70
CA GLU A 17 -10.59 -91.52 -84.11
C GLU A 17 -9.66 -90.84 -85.12
N THR A 18 -9.60 -91.38 -86.34
CA THR A 18 -8.62 -90.94 -87.34
C THR A 18 -9.17 -89.95 -88.36
N THR A 19 -10.46 -90.00 -88.67
CA THR A 19 -11.12 -89.12 -89.65
C THR A 19 -11.76 -87.91 -88.98
N CYS A 20 -12.29 -88.05 -87.76
CA CYS A 20 -12.93 -86.95 -87.03
C CYS A 20 -12.14 -86.51 -85.77
N ASN A 21 -10.86 -86.90 -85.69
CA ASN A 21 -9.92 -86.54 -84.63
C ASN A 21 -10.41 -86.85 -83.20
N ASN A 22 -11.30 -87.84 -83.01
CA ASN A 22 -12.06 -88.09 -81.77
C ASN A 22 -12.96 -86.94 -81.30
N ASN A 23 -13.05 -85.84 -82.04
CA ASN A 23 -13.82 -84.64 -81.70
C ASN A 23 -15.16 -84.59 -82.44
N GLY A 24 -15.53 -85.68 -83.12
CA GLY A 24 -16.79 -85.83 -83.81
C GLY A 24 -17.07 -87.30 -84.12
N ARG A 25 -18.21 -87.55 -84.76
CA ARG A 25 -18.60 -88.90 -85.21
C ARG A 25 -18.88 -88.91 -86.71
N CYS A 26 -18.65 -90.05 -87.34
CA CYS A 26 -18.97 -90.25 -88.75
C CYS A 26 -20.48 -90.22 -89.01
N GLY A 27 -20.89 -89.39 -89.96
CA GLY A 27 -22.20 -89.41 -90.60
C GLY A 27 -22.38 -90.62 -91.52
N MET A 28 -23.61 -90.81 -91.99
CA MET A 28 -23.93 -91.97 -92.85
C MET A 28 -23.32 -91.88 -94.26
N ASP A 29 -22.99 -90.66 -94.69
CA ASP A 29 -22.37 -90.26 -95.96
C ASP A 29 -20.83 -90.14 -95.90
N GLY A 30 -20.27 -90.26 -94.69
CA GLY A 30 -18.84 -90.20 -94.39
C GLY A 30 -18.29 -88.83 -93.98
N GLU A 31 -19.14 -87.82 -93.80
CA GLU A 31 -18.74 -86.52 -93.24
C GLU A 31 -18.71 -86.55 -91.71
N CYS A 32 -17.87 -85.71 -91.08
CA CYS A 32 -17.79 -85.64 -89.63
C CYS A 32 -18.87 -84.72 -89.04
N LEU A 33 -19.63 -85.25 -88.09
CA LEU A 33 -20.52 -84.48 -87.22
C LEU A 33 -19.78 -84.13 -85.93
N CYS A 34 -19.28 -82.91 -85.83
CA CYS A 34 -18.46 -82.46 -84.71
C CYS A 34 -19.23 -82.34 -83.39
N TYR A 35 -18.54 -82.65 -82.29
CA TYR A 35 -19.05 -82.42 -80.95
C TYR A 35 -19.06 -80.92 -80.63
N PRO A 36 -19.93 -80.46 -79.70
CA PRO A 36 -20.02 -79.06 -79.32
C PRO A 36 -18.64 -78.48 -78.95
N GLY A 37 -18.32 -77.29 -79.48
CA GLY A 37 -17.03 -76.63 -79.30
C GLY A 37 -15.99 -76.94 -80.38
N TYR A 38 -16.26 -77.89 -81.28
CA TYR A 38 -15.39 -78.23 -82.41
C TYR A 38 -16.07 -77.97 -83.76
N ALA A 39 -15.27 -77.56 -84.74
CA ALA A 39 -15.68 -77.22 -86.09
C ALA A 39 -14.63 -77.69 -87.12
N GLY A 40 -14.95 -77.58 -88.42
CA GLY A 40 -14.09 -78.05 -89.52
C GLY A 40 -14.60 -79.36 -90.15
N GLU A 41 -14.06 -79.71 -91.32
CA GLU A 41 -14.49 -80.90 -92.09
C GLU A 41 -14.15 -82.21 -91.35
N HIS A 42 -13.13 -82.17 -90.50
CA HIS A 42 -12.63 -83.29 -89.69
C HIS A 42 -12.66 -82.98 -88.18
N CYS A 43 -13.40 -81.95 -87.74
CA CYS A 43 -13.50 -81.51 -86.35
C CYS A 43 -12.16 -81.11 -85.71
N GLU A 44 -11.30 -80.50 -86.53
CA GLU A 44 -9.93 -80.11 -86.21
C GLU A 44 -9.80 -78.67 -85.72
N LEU A 45 -10.85 -77.86 -85.84
CA LEU A 45 -10.89 -76.45 -85.46
C LEU A 45 -11.71 -76.25 -84.18
N CYS A 46 -11.40 -75.21 -83.41
CA CYS A 46 -12.32 -74.73 -82.37
C CYS A 46 -13.40 -73.84 -83.01
N ASP A 47 -14.63 -73.92 -82.53
CA ASP A 47 -15.70 -73.00 -82.95
C ASP A 47 -15.37 -71.55 -82.49
N SER A 48 -15.74 -70.55 -83.29
CA SER A 48 -15.19 -69.18 -83.25
C SER A 48 -15.55 -68.35 -82.00
N ASP A 49 -16.38 -68.89 -81.12
CA ASP A 49 -16.89 -68.21 -79.92
C ASP A 49 -16.22 -68.67 -78.61
N ASN A 50 -15.09 -69.39 -78.67
CA ASN A 50 -14.33 -69.82 -77.48
C ASN A 50 -12.89 -69.25 -77.42
N TYR A 51 -12.54 -68.56 -76.33
CA TYR A 51 -11.17 -68.18 -75.98
C TYR A 51 -10.55 -69.24 -75.05
N GLY A 52 -9.79 -70.19 -75.62
CA GLY A 52 -9.15 -71.29 -74.88
C GLY A 52 -8.89 -72.54 -75.72
N SER A 53 -8.49 -73.64 -75.07
CA SER A 53 -8.45 -74.97 -75.70
C SER A 53 -9.88 -75.42 -76.00
N CYS A 54 -10.17 -75.92 -77.22
CA CYS A 54 -11.55 -76.14 -77.67
C CYS A 54 -12.38 -76.96 -76.67
N GLY A 55 -13.59 -76.48 -76.33
CA GLY A 55 -14.58 -77.24 -75.55
C GLY A 55 -14.70 -76.92 -74.05
N GLU A 56 -14.00 -75.91 -73.53
CA GLU A 56 -14.24 -75.41 -72.17
C GLU A 56 -14.95 -74.05 -72.18
N GLU A 57 -16.15 -73.98 -71.58
CA GLU A 57 -16.75 -72.73 -71.14
C GLU A 57 -15.80 -72.11 -70.11
N VAL A 58 -15.15 -70.99 -70.43
CA VAL A 58 -14.37 -70.25 -69.41
C VAL A 58 -15.35 -69.52 -68.51
N LEU A 59 -15.88 -70.28 -67.55
CA LEU A 59 -16.59 -69.74 -66.41
C LEU A 59 -15.63 -68.78 -65.69
N CYS A 60 -16.13 -67.60 -65.36
CA CYS A 60 -15.45 -66.65 -64.49
C CYS A 60 -14.85 -67.40 -63.29
N THR A 61 -13.58 -67.11 -63.00
CA THR A 61 -12.88 -67.62 -61.81
C THR A 61 -12.49 -66.46 -60.91
N SER A 62 -12.56 -66.67 -59.60
CA SER A 62 -12.20 -65.64 -58.62
C SER A 62 -10.74 -65.22 -58.73
N GLU A 63 -9.80 -66.17 -58.87
CA GLU A 63 -8.36 -65.88 -58.97
C GLU A 63 -7.91 -65.40 -60.35
N GLY A 64 -8.53 -65.90 -61.43
CA GLY A 64 -8.14 -65.55 -62.79
C GLY A 64 -8.89 -64.31 -63.29
N THR A 65 -10.19 -64.45 -63.51
CA THR A 65 -11.03 -63.42 -64.14
C THR A 65 -11.23 -62.20 -63.23
N CYS A 66 -11.45 -62.42 -61.93
CA CYS A 66 -11.63 -61.33 -60.95
C CYS A 66 -10.34 -60.96 -60.19
N ASN A 67 -9.17 -61.42 -60.65
CA ASN A 67 -7.84 -61.10 -60.08
C ASN A 67 -7.71 -61.38 -58.56
N GLY A 68 -8.48 -62.31 -58.01
CA GLY A 68 -8.57 -62.61 -56.58
C GLY A 68 -9.43 -61.64 -55.76
N ASN A 69 -9.91 -60.56 -56.37
CA ASN A 69 -10.54 -59.41 -55.70
C ASN A 69 -12.04 -59.31 -55.97
N GLY A 70 -12.66 -60.39 -56.43
CA GLY A 70 -14.10 -60.45 -56.65
C GLY A 70 -14.62 -61.87 -56.75
N ARG A 71 -15.94 -61.99 -56.82
CA ARG A 71 -16.65 -63.25 -57.02
C ARG A 71 -17.46 -63.23 -58.30
N CYS A 72 -17.64 -64.39 -58.90
CA CYS A 72 -18.39 -64.51 -60.14
C CYS A 72 -19.91 -64.52 -59.88
N SER A 73 -20.65 -63.83 -60.74
CA SER A 73 -22.11 -63.70 -60.73
C SER A 73 -22.65 -63.87 -62.15
N GLY A 74 -23.98 -64.02 -62.29
CA GLY A 74 -24.67 -64.13 -63.58
C GLY A 74 -24.16 -65.29 -64.45
N GLU A 75 -24.52 -66.53 -64.08
CA GLU A 75 -24.05 -67.77 -64.74
C GLU A 75 -22.51 -67.88 -64.89
N GLY A 76 -21.76 -67.10 -64.10
CA GLY A 76 -20.30 -67.10 -64.13
C GLY A 76 -19.72 -66.28 -65.28
N MET A 77 -20.39 -65.21 -65.72
CA MET A 77 -19.87 -64.33 -66.78
C MET A 77 -19.45 -62.94 -66.29
N GLU A 78 -19.83 -62.54 -65.07
CA GLU A 78 -19.56 -61.20 -64.54
C GLU A 78 -18.86 -61.26 -63.17
N CYS A 79 -17.87 -60.38 -62.94
CA CYS A 79 -17.27 -60.21 -61.63
C CYS A 79 -18.05 -59.20 -60.78
N VAL A 80 -18.42 -59.62 -59.58
CA VAL A 80 -18.86 -58.74 -58.50
C VAL A 80 -17.67 -58.53 -57.57
N CYS A 81 -17.10 -57.32 -57.61
CA CYS A 81 -15.89 -57.00 -56.85
C CYS A 81 -16.10 -56.97 -55.35
N TYR A 82 -15.05 -57.32 -54.61
CA TYR A 82 -14.95 -57.08 -53.17
C TYR A 82 -14.75 -55.58 -52.91
N GLU A 83 -14.99 -55.17 -51.67
CA GLU A 83 -14.88 -53.77 -51.25
C GLU A 83 -13.49 -53.19 -51.56
N GLY A 84 -13.46 -51.95 -52.03
CA GLY A 84 -12.23 -51.28 -52.46
C GLY A 84 -11.81 -51.56 -53.91
N PHE A 85 -12.45 -52.48 -54.63
CA PHE A 85 -12.12 -52.81 -56.02
C PHE A 85 -13.27 -52.53 -57.00
N VAL A 86 -12.94 -52.07 -58.20
CA VAL A 86 -13.87 -51.76 -59.30
C VAL A 86 -13.33 -52.19 -60.67
N GLY A 87 -14.21 -52.16 -61.68
CA GLY A 87 -13.93 -52.55 -63.06
C GLY A 87 -14.34 -54.00 -63.38
N GLU A 88 -14.41 -54.36 -64.66
CA GLU A 88 -14.89 -55.69 -65.13
C GLU A 88 -14.09 -56.87 -64.55
N GLY A 89 -12.82 -56.66 -64.21
CA GLY A 89 -11.94 -57.68 -63.62
C GLY A 89 -11.54 -57.41 -62.16
N CYS A 90 -12.13 -56.40 -61.49
CA CYS A 90 -11.79 -56.03 -60.10
C CYS A 90 -10.30 -55.72 -59.87
N ASN A 91 -9.68 -55.03 -60.83
CA ASN A 91 -8.24 -54.74 -60.84
C ASN A 91 -7.90 -53.25 -60.64
N THR A 92 -8.91 -52.41 -60.43
CA THR A 92 -8.75 -50.97 -60.19
C THR A 92 -9.28 -50.65 -58.80
N CYS A 93 -8.63 -49.74 -58.06
CA CYS A 93 -9.14 -49.32 -56.77
C CYS A 93 -10.37 -48.42 -56.94
N ALA A 94 -11.37 -48.59 -56.06
CA ALA A 94 -12.48 -47.67 -55.94
C ALA A 94 -11.99 -46.30 -55.44
N ASP A 95 -12.73 -45.24 -55.71
CA ASP A 95 -12.41 -43.91 -55.18
C ASP A 95 -12.28 -43.96 -53.64
N GLY A 96 -11.16 -43.45 -53.10
CA GLY A 96 -10.83 -43.49 -51.67
C GLY A 96 -9.99 -44.69 -51.21
N PHE A 97 -9.60 -45.58 -52.12
CA PHE A 97 -8.70 -46.71 -51.85
C PHE A 97 -7.43 -46.61 -52.69
N GLU A 98 -6.26 -46.84 -52.08
CA GLU A 98 -4.95 -46.72 -52.73
C GLU A 98 -4.03 -47.90 -52.36
N GLY A 99 -2.93 -48.04 -53.10
CA GLY A 99 -1.92 -49.06 -52.86
C GLY A 99 -2.20 -50.42 -53.53
N PRO A 100 -1.27 -51.37 -53.41
CA PRO A 100 -1.27 -52.63 -54.17
C PRO A 100 -2.40 -53.60 -53.78
N MET A 101 -3.09 -53.36 -52.66
CA MET A 101 -4.25 -54.13 -52.20
C MET A 101 -5.51 -53.28 -52.09
N CYS A 102 -5.52 -52.07 -52.71
CA CYS A 102 -6.62 -51.11 -52.61
C CYS A 102 -7.12 -50.97 -51.18
N GLU A 103 -6.22 -50.61 -50.26
CA GLU A 103 -6.52 -50.36 -48.86
C GLU A 103 -7.13 -48.95 -48.73
N ALA A 104 -7.95 -48.72 -47.71
CA ALA A 104 -8.54 -47.41 -47.48
C ALA A 104 -7.41 -46.36 -47.39
N SER A 105 -7.47 -45.34 -48.23
CA SER A 105 -6.46 -44.27 -48.28
C SER A 105 -6.48 -43.41 -47.00
N CYS A 106 -7.62 -43.41 -46.31
CA CYS A 106 -7.83 -42.79 -45.00
C CYS A 106 -8.96 -43.55 -44.29
N ASP A 107 -8.70 -44.05 -43.09
CA ASP A 107 -9.69 -44.63 -42.17
C ASP A 107 -10.13 -43.54 -41.18
N PRO A 108 -11.41 -43.10 -41.19
CA PRO A 108 -11.90 -42.05 -40.29
C PRO A 108 -11.66 -42.34 -38.79
N LEU A 109 -11.61 -43.61 -38.37
CA LEU A 109 -11.42 -43.98 -36.97
C LEU A 109 -9.95 -43.89 -36.56
N VAL A 110 -9.03 -44.14 -37.49
CA VAL A 110 -7.58 -44.22 -37.22
C VAL A 110 -6.87 -42.93 -37.62
N ASP A 111 -7.14 -42.42 -38.82
CA ASP A 111 -6.47 -41.26 -39.40
C ASP A 111 -7.11 -39.94 -38.97
N CYS A 112 -8.43 -39.95 -38.72
CA CYS A 112 -9.18 -38.78 -38.22
C CYS A 112 -9.63 -38.94 -36.75
N GLY A 113 -9.02 -39.86 -36.01
CA GLY A 113 -9.26 -40.06 -34.57
C GLY A 113 -10.70 -40.44 -34.19
N GLY A 114 -11.53 -40.84 -35.17
CA GLY A 114 -12.97 -41.07 -34.99
C GLY A 114 -13.82 -39.79 -34.91
N ASN A 115 -13.19 -38.61 -35.00
CA ASN A 115 -13.82 -37.31 -34.81
C ASN A 115 -13.88 -36.48 -36.11
N GLY A 116 -13.66 -37.11 -37.25
CA GLY A 116 -13.75 -36.48 -38.56
C GLY A 116 -14.09 -37.48 -39.66
N LYS A 117 -14.22 -36.98 -40.88
CA LYS A 117 -14.40 -37.78 -42.10
C LYS A 117 -13.22 -37.54 -43.03
N CYS A 118 -12.83 -38.55 -43.78
CA CYS A 118 -11.82 -38.40 -44.81
C CYS A 118 -12.40 -37.65 -46.02
N GLY A 119 -11.72 -36.57 -46.41
CA GLY A 119 -11.94 -35.84 -47.65
C GLY A 119 -11.39 -36.61 -48.86
N ALA A 120 -11.74 -36.15 -50.06
CA ALA A 120 -11.35 -36.79 -51.32
C ALA A 120 -9.83 -36.78 -51.59
N ASP A 121 -9.08 -35.95 -50.89
CA ASP A 121 -7.62 -35.80 -50.96
C ASP A 121 -6.89 -36.47 -49.78
N GLY A 122 -7.61 -37.21 -48.93
CA GLY A 122 -7.07 -37.87 -47.75
C GLY A 122 -6.91 -36.99 -46.51
N GLN A 123 -7.31 -35.71 -46.55
CA GLN A 123 -7.32 -34.84 -45.37
C GLN A 123 -8.59 -35.04 -44.54
N CYS A 124 -8.51 -34.81 -43.23
CA CYS A 124 -9.66 -34.96 -42.35
C CYS A 124 -10.54 -33.70 -42.30
N GLU A 125 -11.83 -33.87 -42.57
CA GLU A 125 -12.89 -32.91 -42.28
C GLU A 125 -13.44 -33.16 -40.87
N CYS A 126 -13.04 -32.34 -39.90
CA CYS A 126 -13.40 -32.54 -38.50
C CYS A 126 -14.86 -32.25 -38.20
N PHE A 127 -15.44 -33.02 -37.27
CA PHE A 127 -16.74 -32.73 -36.70
C PHE A 127 -16.70 -31.49 -35.81
N GLU A 128 -17.87 -30.89 -35.59
CA GLU A 128 -18.02 -29.71 -34.73
C GLU A 128 -17.44 -29.99 -33.34
N GLY A 129 -16.59 -29.08 -32.84
CA GLY A 129 -15.88 -29.25 -31.57
C GLY A 129 -14.47 -29.85 -31.69
N PHE A 130 -14.10 -30.42 -32.83
CA PHE A 130 -12.77 -30.99 -33.08
C PHE A 130 -11.99 -30.21 -34.13
N SER A 131 -10.65 -30.23 -34.03
CA SER A 131 -9.75 -29.49 -34.90
C SER A 131 -8.42 -30.23 -35.09
N GLY A 132 -7.56 -29.70 -35.97
CA GLY A 132 -6.28 -30.31 -36.34
C GLY A 132 -6.37 -31.23 -37.54
N ASP A 133 -5.22 -31.55 -38.14
CA ASP A 133 -5.14 -32.35 -39.36
C ASP A 133 -5.69 -33.78 -39.19
N LYS A 134 -5.77 -34.27 -37.95
CA LYS A 134 -6.29 -35.59 -37.57
C LYS A 134 -7.56 -35.52 -36.71
N CYS A 135 -8.13 -34.33 -36.49
CA CYS A 135 -9.29 -34.14 -35.62
C CYS A 135 -9.12 -34.67 -34.18
N ASP A 136 -7.89 -34.68 -33.69
CA ASP A 136 -7.50 -35.15 -32.36
C ASP A 136 -7.35 -34.00 -31.35
N MET A 137 -7.48 -32.75 -31.79
CA MET A 137 -7.48 -31.57 -30.93
C MET A 137 -8.89 -31.04 -30.75
N CYS A 138 -9.13 -30.37 -29.62
CA CYS A 138 -10.37 -29.66 -29.40
C CYS A 138 -10.38 -28.32 -30.13
N SER A 139 -11.56 -27.88 -30.57
CA SER A 139 -11.77 -26.52 -31.06
C SER A 139 -11.58 -25.52 -29.91
N SER A 140 -11.33 -24.25 -30.25
CA SER A 140 -11.06 -23.18 -29.28
C SER A 140 -12.08 -23.19 -28.13
N ASN A 141 -11.58 -23.10 -26.90
CA ASN A 141 -12.34 -23.03 -25.64
C ASN A 141 -12.96 -24.36 -25.16
N SER A 142 -12.43 -25.50 -25.59
CA SER A 142 -12.85 -26.81 -25.07
C SER A 142 -11.66 -27.75 -24.83
N VAL A 143 -11.80 -28.64 -23.85
CA VAL A 143 -10.81 -29.66 -23.47
C VAL A 143 -11.49 -30.99 -23.13
N GLY A 144 -10.69 -32.02 -22.83
CA GLY A 144 -11.17 -33.36 -22.51
C GLY A 144 -11.05 -34.33 -23.68
N GLY A 145 -11.19 -35.62 -23.39
CA GLY A 145 -11.00 -36.68 -24.40
C GLY A 145 -12.01 -36.66 -25.55
N ILE A 146 -13.16 -35.99 -25.37
CA ILE A 146 -14.19 -35.77 -26.39
C ILE A 146 -14.61 -34.30 -26.51
N CYS A 147 -13.78 -33.37 -26.02
CA CYS A 147 -13.99 -31.91 -26.16
C CYS A 147 -15.33 -31.39 -25.59
N GLU A 148 -15.84 -32.03 -24.54
CA GLU A 148 -17.10 -31.66 -23.88
C GLU A 148 -16.93 -30.68 -22.71
N ILE A 149 -15.70 -30.49 -22.25
CA ILE A 149 -15.40 -29.60 -21.12
C ILE A 149 -15.10 -28.23 -21.68
N GLU A 150 -16.03 -27.29 -21.49
CA GLU A 150 -15.78 -25.88 -21.82
C GLU A 150 -14.66 -25.32 -20.93
N CYS A 151 -13.60 -24.81 -21.56
CA CYS A 151 -12.49 -24.17 -20.88
C CYS A 151 -11.89 -23.10 -21.81
N ASP A 152 -12.44 -21.89 -21.72
CA ASP A 152 -11.79 -20.70 -22.28
C ASP A 152 -10.70 -20.26 -21.30
N ALA A 153 -9.43 -20.30 -21.68
CA ALA A 153 -8.34 -19.94 -20.78
C ALA A 153 -8.38 -18.47 -20.32
N THR A 154 -8.97 -17.58 -21.14
CA THR A 154 -9.08 -16.16 -20.78
C THR A 154 -10.11 -15.94 -19.68
N GLU A 155 -11.25 -16.63 -19.75
CA GLU A 155 -12.30 -16.53 -18.75
C GLU A 155 -12.04 -17.48 -17.57
N THR A 156 -11.76 -18.76 -17.83
CA THR A 156 -11.65 -19.83 -16.83
C THR A 156 -10.40 -19.69 -15.99
N CYS A 157 -9.26 -19.47 -16.64
CA CYS A 157 -7.94 -19.33 -16.03
C CYS A 157 -7.45 -17.89 -15.97
N SER A 158 -8.37 -16.93 -16.08
CA SER A 158 -8.11 -15.48 -15.95
C SER A 158 -7.01 -14.96 -16.89
N ALA A 159 -6.82 -15.60 -18.05
CA ALA A 159 -5.71 -15.39 -18.98
C ALA A 159 -4.30 -15.63 -18.40
N ASN A 160 -4.19 -16.12 -17.17
CA ASN A 160 -2.96 -16.31 -16.40
C ASN A 160 -2.61 -17.79 -16.19
N GLY A 161 -3.21 -18.66 -17.00
CA GLY A 161 -2.93 -20.09 -16.99
C GLY A 161 -3.41 -20.78 -18.25
N ARG A 162 -3.15 -22.09 -18.32
CA ARG A 162 -3.60 -22.96 -19.39
C ARG A 162 -4.53 -24.05 -18.87
N CYS A 163 -5.56 -24.38 -19.65
CA CYS A 163 -6.47 -25.48 -19.34
C CYS A 163 -5.75 -26.83 -19.43
N THR A 164 -5.88 -27.65 -18.41
CA THR A 164 -5.48 -29.06 -18.42
C THR A 164 -6.56 -29.93 -19.09
N PRO A 165 -6.27 -31.18 -19.47
CA PRO A 165 -7.25 -32.05 -20.13
C PRO A 165 -8.53 -32.32 -19.32
N ASP A 166 -8.49 -32.18 -18.00
CA ASP A 166 -9.65 -32.30 -17.10
C ASP A 166 -10.39 -30.97 -16.84
N GLY A 167 -9.95 -29.87 -17.46
CA GLY A 167 -10.58 -28.55 -17.32
C GLY A 167 -10.07 -27.69 -16.17
N SER A 168 -9.09 -28.17 -15.39
CA SER A 168 -8.43 -27.36 -14.37
C SER A 168 -7.41 -26.39 -14.97
N CYS A 169 -6.93 -25.43 -14.20
CA CYS A 169 -5.92 -24.46 -14.66
C CYS A 169 -4.52 -24.81 -14.14
N GLU A 170 -3.56 -24.84 -15.06
CA GLU A 170 -2.13 -24.80 -14.73
C GLU A 170 -1.65 -23.35 -14.88
N CYS A 171 -1.36 -22.71 -13.75
CA CYS A 171 -1.04 -21.28 -13.69
C CYS A 171 0.36 -20.96 -14.22
N PHE A 172 0.49 -19.76 -14.80
CA PHE A 172 1.77 -19.19 -15.18
C PHE A 172 2.54 -18.69 -13.95
N GLU A 173 3.83 -18.42 -14.14
CA GLU A 173 4.71 -17.92 -13.07
C GLU A 173 4.13 -16.63 -12.46
N GLY A 174 4.19 -16.54 -11.12
CA GLY A 174 3.62 -15.41 -10.39
C GLY A 174 2.13 -15.55 -10.05
N HIS A 175 1.41 -16.52 -10.63
CA HIS A 175 -0.03 -16.72 -10.39
C HIS A 175 -0.35 -18.05 -9.71
N THR A 176 -1.44 -18.09 -8.94
CA THR A 176 -1.90 -19.26 -8.20
C THR A 176 -3.43 -19.26 -8.05
N GLY A 177 -3.97 -20.32 -7.45
CA GLY A 177 -5.41 -20.54 -7.30
C GLY A 177 -6.01 -21.43 -8.39
N GLU A 178 -7.26 -21.86 -8.19
CA GLU A 178 -7.96 -22.73 -9.15
C GLU A 178 -8.20 -22.07 -10.50
N ARG A 179 -8.26 -20.73 -10.54
CA ARG A 179 -8.46 -19.91 -11.74
C ARG A 179 -7.28 -19.01 -12.09
N CYS A 180 -6.15 -19.19 -11.42
CA CYS A 180 -4.94 -18.37 -11.63
C CYS A 180 -5.17 -16.85 -11.46
N ASP A 181 -6.13 -16.49 -10.61
CA ASP A 181 -6.56 -15.13 -10.32
C ASP A 181 -5.89 -14.53 -9.07
N MET A 182 -5.07 -15.32 -8.36
CA MET A 182 -4.34 -14.87 -7.17
C MET A 182 -2.84 -14.80 -7.45
N CYS A 183 -2.13 -13.91 -6.75
CA CYS A 183 -0.68 -13.88 -6.83
C CYS A 183 -0.06 -15.02 -6.00
N SER A 184 0.94 -15.67 -6.60
CA SER A 184 1.82 -16.60 -5.88
C SER A 184 2.60 -15.86 -4.80
N SER A 185 3.04 -16.59 -3.77
CA SER A 185 3.91 -16.05 -2.74
C SER A 185 5.15 -15.40 -3.38
N GLY A 186 5.42 -14.15 -3.01
CA GLY A 186 6.51 -13.35 -3.57
C GLY A 186 6.11 -12.41 -4.72
N TYR A 187 4.82 -12.35 -5.09
CA TYR A 187 4.29 -11.46 -6.11
C TYR A 187 3.08 -10.69 -5.60
N ARG A 188 2.88 -9.46 -6.10
CA ARG A 188 1.74 -8.59 -5.79
C ARG A 188 1.38 -7.69 -6.97
N GLY A 189 0.29 -6.94 -6.84
CA GLY A 189 -0.22 -6.04 -7.87
C GLY A 189 -1.45 -6.61 -8.57
N GLU A 190 -2.13 -5.80 -9.38
CA GLU A 190 -3.36 -6.22 -10.08
C GLU A 190 -3.09 -7.35 -11.09
N GLU A 191 -1.90 -7.39 -11.69
CA GLU A 191 -1.46 -8.44 -12.63
C GLU A 191 -0.28 -9.26 -12.08
N CYS A 192 -0.02 -9.22 -10.77
CA CYS A 192 1.09 -9.91 -10.10
C CYS A 192 2.47 -9.57 -10.69
N GLU A 193 2.64 -8.37 -11.27
CA GLU A 193 3.86 -7.96 -11.95
C GLU A 193 4.97 -7.49 -10.99
N GLU A 194 4.62 -7.16 -9.75
CA GLU A 194 5.57 -6.69 -8.74
C GLU A 194 6.07 -7.85 -7.90
N THR A 195 7.39 -8.05 -7.86
CA THR A 195 8.00 -8.92 -6.85
C THR A 195 7.86 -8.28 -5.48
N CYS A 196 7.48 -9.08 -4.50
CA CYS A 196 7.34 -8.65 -3.12
C CYS A 196 8.09 -9.57 -2.17
N ASP A 197 9.16 -9.05 -1.57
CA ASP A 197 9.95 -9.72 -0.56
C ASP A 197 9.70 -9.11 0.82
N ASN A 198 9.69 -9.93 1.87
CA ASN A 198 9.42 -9.44 3.22
C ASN A 198 10.48 -8.44 3.70
N ASP A 199 11.75 -8.65 3.35
CA ASP A 199 12.86 -7.80 3.78
C ASP A 199 12.89 -6.50 2.97
N ASP A 200 12.79 -6.58 1.65
CA ASP A 200 12.92 -5.41 0.78
C ASP A 200 11.65 -4.54 0.72
N ASN A 201 10.45 -5.15 0.71
CA ASN A 201 9.18 -4.43 0.53
C ASN A 201 8.46 -4.15 1.85
N CYS A 202 8.58 -5.05 2.83
CA CYS A 202 7.95 -4.92 4.14
C CYS A 202 8.97 -4.63 5.25
N SER A 203 10.17 -4.16 4.86
CA SER A 203 11.27 -3.76 5.75
C SER A 203 11.71 -4.83 6.75
N GLY A 204 11.40 -6.11 6.50
CA GLY A 204 11.63 -7.23 7.42
C GLY A 204 10.64 -7.29 8.60
N HIS A 205 9.65 -6.39 8.63
CA HIS A 205 8.71 -6.20 9.74
C HIS A 205 7.26 -6.55 9.36
N GLY A 206 7.07 -7.36 8.32
CA GLY A 206 5.76 -7.83 7.91
C GLY A 206 5.84 -9.02 6.96
N TYR A 207 4.68 -9.62 6.70
CA TYR A 207 4.51 -10.61 5.63
C TYR A 207 3.94 -9.92 4.40
N CYS A 208 4.58 -10.13 3.25
CA CYS A 208 3.98 -9.68 2.00
C CYS A 208 2.85 -10.59 1.55
N THR A 209 1.72 -9.96 1.22
CA THR A 209 0.51 -10.59 0.69
C THR A 209 0.16 -9.99 -0.67
N ALA A 210 -0.85 -10.55 -1.34
CA ALA A 210 -1.33 -10.00 -2.61
C ALA A 210 -1.83 -8.55 -2.48
N ASP A 211 -2.34 -8.16 -1.31
CA ASP A 211 -2.90 -6.83 -1.03
C ASP A 211 -1.87 -5.83 -0.45
N GLY A 212 -0.61 -6.26 -0.26
CA GLY A 212 0.45 -5.45 0.36
C GLY A 212 1.03 -6.10 1.61
N CYS A 213 1.71 -5.32 2.44
CA CYS A 213 2.36 -5.83 3.65
C CYS A 213 1.36 -5.95 4.83
N GLU A 214 1.26 -7.15 5.41
CA GLU A 214 0.68 -7.34 6.74
C GLU A 214 1.78 -7.19 7.80
N CYS A 215 1.79 -6.06 8.50
CA CYS A 215 2.82 -5.73 9.46
C CYS A 215 2.75 -6.56 10.75
N PHE A 216 3.90 -6.83 11.34
CA PHE A 216 4.00 -7.41 12.68
C PHE A 216 3.54 -6.42 13.75
N GLU A 217 3.23 -6.94 14.93
CA GLU A 217 2.83 -6.12 16.07
C GLU A 217 3.90 -5.08 16.39
N GLY A 218 3.48 -3.82 16.60
CA GLY A 218 4.38 -2.68 16.82
C GLY A 218 4.76 -1.91 15.56
N PHE A 219 4.46 -2.42 14.36
CA PHE A 219 4.77 -1.76 13.08
C PHE A 219 3.49 -1.42 12.29
N GLU A 220 3.54 -0.34 11.52
CA GLU A 220 2.45 0.12 10.65
C GLU A 220 2.99 0.75 9.35
N GLY A 221 2.07 1.07 8.44
CA GLY A 221 2.38 1.66 7.15
C GLY A 221 2.41 0.65 6.00
N PRO A 222 2.44 1.13 4.75
CA PRO A 222 2.37 0.28 3.56
C PRO A 222 3.63 -0.60 3.37
N ALA A 223 4.76 -0.24 3.98
CA ALA A 223 6.02 -0.96 3.94
C ALA A 223 6.48 -1.46 5.33
N CYS A 224 5.61 -1.36 6.35
CA CYS A 224 5.92 -1.71 7.75
C CYS A 224 7.18 -1.05 8.30
N ASP A 225 7.46 0.17 7.84
CA ASP A 225 8.65 0.98 8.16
C ASP A 225 8.39 2.04 9.24
N MET A 226 7.16 2.10 9.76
CA MET A 226 6.76 3.04 10.81
C MET A 226 6.35 2.29 12.07
N CYS A 227 6.53 2.90 13.23
CA CYS A 227 6.00 2.35 14.47
C CYS A 227 4.51 2.57 14.58
N ALA A 228 3.79 1.52 14.95
CA ALA A 228 2.38 1.58 15.26
C ALA A 228 2.13 2.55 16.41
N SER A 229 0.93 3.13 16.45
CA SER A 229 0.51 4.00 17.56
C SER A 229 0.74 3.30 18.92
N GLY A 230 1.48 3.97 19.82
CA GLY A 230 1.84 3.41 21.12
C GLY A 230 3.23 2.78 21.17
N TYR A 231 3.99 2.76 20.06
CA TYR A 231 5.35 2.22 19.98
C TYR A 231 6.34 3.24 19.40
N SER A 232 7.61 3.10 19.76
CA SER A 232 8.70 3.99 19.33
C SER A 232 10.07 3.30 19.40
N GLY A 233 11.10 3.97 18.89
CA GLY A 233 12.46 3.45 18.80
C GLY A 233 12.73 2.78 17.46
N ALA A 234 14.00 2.49 17.19
CA ALA A 234 14.45 2.01 15.88
C ALA A 234 13.78 0.70 15.43
N ASP A 235 13.41 -0.16 16.38
CA ASP A 235 12.71 -1.43 16.14
C ASP A 235 11.31 -1.45 16.80
N CYS A 236 10.73 -0.28 17.09
CA CYS A 236 9.39 -0.12 17.67
C CYS A 236 9.15 -0.94 18.97
N GLU A 237 10.21 -1.21 19.72
CA GLU A 237 10.19 -2.04 20.92
C GLU A 237 9.84 -1.26 22.20
N VAL A 238 9.83 0.08 22.13
CA VAL A 238 9.54 0.95 23.27
C VAL A 238 8.08 1.36 23.23
N GLU A 239 7.28 0.87 24.17
CA GLU A 239 5.92 1.39 24.39
C GLU A 239 6.00 2.90 24.70
N CYS A 240 5.38 3.70 23.84
CA CYS A 240 5.34 5.15 23.91
C CYS A 240 3.93 5.65 23.65
N ASP A 241 3.20 5.90 24.73
CA ASP A 241 1.95 6.63 24.71
C ASP A 241 2.28 8.13 24.80
N ALA A 242 1.87 8.94 23.83
CA ALA A 242 2.22 10.36 23.81
C ALA A 242 1.71 11.13 25.04
N TYR A 243 0.63 10.68 25.68
CA TYR A 243 0.08 11.30 26.88
C TYR A 243 0.88 10.90 28.12
N GLU A 244 1.13 9.61 28.31
CA GLU A 244 1.85 9.10 29.50
C GLU A 244 3.37 9.29 29.41
N SER A 245 3.96 9.06 28.24
CA SER A 245 5.41 9.10 28.01
C SER A 245 5.94 10.50 27.67
N CYS A 246 5.14 11.32 26.98
CA CYS A 246 5.50 12.68 26.56
C CYS A 246 4.63 13.78 27.20
N GLY A 247 4.01 13.45 28.35
CA GLY A 247 3.23 14.40 29.16
C GLY A 247 1.99 14.97 28.46
N GLY A 248 1.61 14.47 27.28
CA GLY A 248 0.57 15.06 26.43
C GLY A 248 1.04 16.28 25.62
N HIS A 249 2.29 16.70 25.78
CA HIS A 249 2.85 17.91 25.15
C HIS A 249 4.00 17.60 24.18
N GLY A 250 4.06 16.37 23.68
CA GLY A 250 4.99 15.95 22.65
C GLY A 250 4.47 14.76 21.87
N ARG A 251 5.24 14.36 20.86
CA ARG A 251 5.02 13.12 20.09
C ARG A 251 6.21 12.19 20.25
N CYS A 252 5.98 10.89 20.19
CA CYS A 252 7.04 9.91 20.21
C CYS A 252 7.90 10.03 18.94
N SER A 253 9.22 10.10 19.09
CA SER A 253 10.14 10.13 17.96
C SER A 253 10.37 8.73 17.40
N PRO A 254 10.52 8.55 16.07
CA PRO A 254 10.92 7.28 15.48
C PRO A 254 12.28 6.78 16.01
N GLU A 255 13.18 7.70 16.38
CA GLU A 255 14.50 7.35 16.92
C GLU A 255 14.47 7.01 18.42
N GLY A 256 13.32 7.16 19.07
CA GLY A 256 13.11 7.00 20.50
C GLY A 256 13.09 8.34 21.27
N GLY A 257 12.32 8.40 22.35
CA GLY A 257 12.11 9.62 23.15
C GLY A 257 10.99 10.52 22.63
N CYS A 258 10.88 11.74 23.17
CA CYS A 258 9.80 12.67 22.84
C CYS A 258 10.28 13.88 22.03
N GLU A 259 9.57 14.18 20.95
CA GLU A 259 9.63 15.45 20.24
C GLU A 259 8.58 16.40 20.82
N CYS A 260 9.02 17.35 21.64
CA CYS A 260 8.13 18.28 22.33
C CYS A 260 7.49 19.31 21.40
N PHE A 261 6.24 19.66 21.71
CA PHE A 261 5.54 20.77 21.07
C PHE A 261 6.15 22.11 21.50
N GLU A 262 5.85 23.16 20.74
CA GLU A 262 6.37 24.50 21.00
C GLU A 262 6.00 24.98 22.41
N GLY A 263 7.00 25.46 23.17
CA GLY A 263 6.83 25.90 24.56
C GLY A 263 7.17 24.86 25.61
N PHE A 264 7.26 23.57 25.24
CA PHE A 264 7.60 22.47 26.15
C PHE A 264 9.00 21.92 25.87
N VAL A 265 9.67 21.47 26.92
CA VAL A 265 11.04 20.95 26.87
C VAL A 265 11.21 19.78 27.86
N GLY A 266 12.36 19.11 27.78
CA GLY A 266 12.68 17.95 28.61
C GLY A 266 12.51 16.62 27.87
N GLU A 267 13.01 15.53 28.45
CA GLU A 267 12.90 14.19 27.83
C GLU A 267 11.45 13.72 27.69
N LYS A 268 10.55 14.23 28.56
CA LYS A 268 9.12 13.89 28.59
C LYS A 268 8.20 15.05 28.23
N CYS A 269 8.75 16.19 27.80
CA CYS A 269 7.97 17.38 27.47
C CYS A 269 7.07 17.89 28.60
N ASP A 270 7.48 17.67 29.85
CA ASP A 270 6.75 18.01 31.08
C ASP A 270 7.28 19.30 31.74
N MET A 271 8.21 20.00 31.09
CA MET A 271 8.77 21.26 31.58
C MET A 271 8.51 22.40 30.59
N CYS A 272 8.27 23.60 31.11
CA CYS A 272 8.18 24.79 30.27
C CYS A 272 9.55 25.22 29.75
N GLY A 273 9.56 25.72 28.52
CA GLY A 273 10.70 26.35 27.89
C GLY A 273 11.11 27.66 28.57
N LEU A 274 12.05 28.38 27.97
CA LEU A 274 12.58 29.63 28.52
C LEU A 274 11.46 30.62 28.91
N ASN A 275 11.44 30.98 30.20
CA ASN A 275 10.48 31.88 30.84
C ASN A 275 9.01 31.42 30.80
N GLY A 276 8.69 30.23 30.30
CA GLY A 276 7.33 29.70 30.30
C GLY A 276 6.90 29.28 31.71
N VAL A 277 5.65 29.59 32.07
CA VAL A 277 5.03 29.28 33.37
C VAL A 277 3.55 28.94 33.15
N GLY A 278 2.96 28.20 34.10
CA GLY A 278 1.63 27.61 34.00
C GLY A 278 1.70 26.10 33.71
N GLU A 279 0.60 25.38 33.99
CA GLU A 279 0.51 23.94 33.74
C GLU A 279 0.59 23.60 32.25
N GLU A 280 0.19 24.52 31.38
CA GLU A 280 0.22 24.40 29.92
C GLU A 280 1.24 25.35 29.29
N CYS A 281 2.17 25.89 30.08
CA CYS A 281 3.16 26.90 29.68
C CYS A 281 2.53 28.11 28.94
N GLU A 282 1.29 28.45 29.31
CA GLU A 282 0.44 29.42 28.61
C GLU A 282 0.82 30.88 28.88
N SER A 283 1.64 31.10 29.91
CA SER A 283 2.10 32.41 30.35
C SER A 283 3.62 32.48 30.36
N THR A 284 4.16 33.70 30.43
CA THR A 284 5.59 33.92 30.53
C THR A 284 5.92 34.78 31.72
N CYS A 285 6.99 34.43 32.44
CA CYS A 285 7.57 35.23 33.50
C CYS A 285 9.08 35.34 33.29
N ASP A 286 9.54 36.53 32.91
CA ASP A 286 10.93 36.93 32.81
C ASP A 286 11.31 37.67 34.08
N ALA A 287 12.04 37.02 34.99
CA ALA A 287 12.37 37.57 36.30
C ALA A 287 13.05 38.96 36.23
N ALA A 288 13.77 39.27 35.15
CA ALA A 288 14.39 40.58 34.99
C ALA A 288 13.37 41.69 34.70
N LYS A 289 12.26 41.36 34.05
CA LYS A 289 11.19 42.31 33.69
C LYS A 289 10.04 42.29 34.68
N ASP A 290 9.55 41.10 35.02
CA ASP A 290 8.31 40.90 35.76
C ASP A 290 8.55 40.92 37.28
N CYS A 291 9.75 40.53 37.72
CA CYS A 291 10.17 40.56 39.12
C CYS A 291 11.28 41.60 39.39
N SER A 292 11.43 42.60 38.49
CA SER A 292 12.41 43.69 38.59
C SER A 292 13.85 43.25 38.85
N ASN A 293 14.21 42.02 38.46
CA ASN A 293 15.48 41.36 38.77
C ASN A 293 15.76 41.17 40.28
N ASN A 294 14.75 41.42 41.13
CA ASN A 294 14.79 41.37 42.58
C ASN A 294 13.93 40.21 43.15
N GLY A 295 13.57 39.27 42.29
CA GLY A 295 12.84 38.06 42.67
C GLY A 295 13.01 36.95 41.63
N ARG A 296 12.35 35.82 41.88
CA ARG A 296 12.28 34.69 40.95
C ARG A 296 10.83 34.34 40.69
N CYS A 297 10.54 33.96 39.44
CA CYS A 297 9.23 33.44 39.05
C CYS A 297 8.98 32.07 39.68
N THR A 298 7.78 31.84 40.14
CA THR A 298 7.23 30.53 40.50
C THR A 298 6.64 29.85 39.26
N ASP A 299 6.27 28.58 39.40
CA ASP A 299 5.71 27.77 38.31
C ASP A 299 4.37 28.33 37.78
N ASP A 300 3.63 29.09 38.59
CA ASP A 300 2.40 29.80 38.20
C ASP A 300 2.63 31.25 37.76
N GLY A 301 3.90 31.70 37.67
CA GLY A 301 4.28 33.02 37.17
C GLY A 301 4.25 34.15 38.19
N ALA A 302 4.05 33.87 39.49
CA ALA A 302 4.18 34.87 40.54
C ALA A 302 5.64 35.12 40.93
N CYS A 303 5.95 36.30 41.48
CA CYS A 303 7.29 36.61 41.96
C CYS A 303 7.47 36.27 43.44
N VAL A 304 8.54 35.52 43.74
CA VAL A 304 9.09 35.40 45.09
C VAL A 304 10.26 36.36 45.20
N CYS A 305 10.08 37.42 45.97
CA CYS A 305 11.08 38.47 46.14
C CYS A 305 12.28 38.00 46.98
N PHE A 306 13.45 38.52 46.64
CA PHE A 306 14.65 38.39 47.47
C PHE A 306 14.53 39.25 48.73
N ASP A 307 15.37 38.95 49.73
CA ASP A 307 15.37 39.65 51.01
C ASP A 307 15.49 41.17 50.81
N GLY A 308 14.62 41.93 51.48
CA GLY A 308 14.56 43.39 51.40
C GLY A 308 13.57 43.95 50.38
N PHE A 309 13.14 43.14 49.40
CA PHE A 309 12.17 43.53 48.37
C PHE A 309 10.77 42.96 48.65
N VAL A 310 9.74 43.71 48.27
CA VAL A 310 8.32 43.36 48.40
C VAL A 310 7.52 43.87 47.21
N GLY A 311 6.27 43.40 47.10
CA GLY A 311 5.36 43.74 46.00
C GLY A 311 5.15 42.55 45.05
N GLU A 312 4.17 42.66 44.16
CA GLU A 312 3.87 41.61 43.17
C GLU A 312 5.00 41.45 42.14
N SER A 313 5.73 42.53 41.85
CA SER A 313 6.88 42.56 40.94
C SER A 313 8.23 42.79 41.63
N CYS A 314 8.28 42.76 42.97
CA CYS A 314 9.52 42.99 43.74
C CYS A 314 10.22 44.33 43.43
N ASP A 315 9.42 45.36 43.15
CA ASP A 315 9.86 46.70 42.75
C ASP A 315 9.98 47.68 43.93
N SER A 316 9.58 47.26 45.14
CA SER A 316 9.47 48.11 46.31
C SER A 316 10.30 47.57 47.47
N CYS A 317 10.87 48.45 48.30
CA CYS A 317 11.56 48.04 49.52
C CYS A 317 10.58 47.67 50.64
N ALA A 318 10.95 46.67 51.45
CA ALA A 318 10.22 46.34 52.67
C ALA A 318 10.25 47.52 53.66
N ASN A 319 9.27 47.59 54.56
CA ASN A 319 9.17 48.68 55.52
C ASN A 319 10.47 48.87 56.33
N GLY A 320 10.97 50.12 56.35
CA GLY A 320 12.20 50.48 57.04
C GLY A 320 13.48 50.26 56.23
N LEU A 321 13.37 49.84 54.96
CA LEU A 321 14.46 49.74 54.01
C LEU A 321 14.25 50.73 52.85
N VAL A 322 15.35 51.30 52.35
CA VAL A 322 15.39 52.29 51.27
C VAL A 322 16.66 52.09 50.42
N GLY A 323 16.78 52.81 49.31
CA GLY A 323 17.88 52.67 48.36
C GLY A 323 17.61 51.67 47.24
N GLU A 324 18.44 51.71 46.19
CA GLU A 324 18.28 50.87 44.99
C GLU A 324 18.42 49.36 45.28
N GLU A 325 19.23 48.99 46.28
CA GLU A 325 19.40 47.60 46.72
C GLU A 325 18.52 47.24 47.93
N CYS A 326 17.66 48.16 48.41
CA CYS A 326 16.80 48.00 49.58
C CYS A 326 17.53 47.45 50.82
N ASP A 327 18.78 47.84 51.03
CA ASP A 327 19.63 47.36 52.12
C ASP A 327 19.93 48.45 53.17
N MET A 328 19.60 49.71 52.86
CA MET A 328 19.77 50.83 53.78
C MET A 328 18.60 50.91 54.75
N VAL A 329 18.87 50.82 56.04
CA VAL A 329 17.85 50.93 57.08
C VAL A 329 17.46 52.40 57.27
N CYS A 330 16.22 52.75 56.92
CA CYS A 330 15.61 54.04 57.22
C CYS A 330 14.27 53.92 57.94
N ASP A 331 14.33 53.94 59.27
CA ASP A 331 13.17 54.07 60.13
C ASP A 331 12.98 55.55 60.50
N ALA A 332 11.90 56.19 60.03
CA ALA A 332 11.63 57.61 60.29
C ALA A 332 11.59 57.97 61.79
N SER A 333 11.28 57.01 62.67
CA SER A 333 11.29 57.22 64.11
C SER A 333 12.69 57.30 64.70
N VAL A 334 13.65 56.60 64.07
CA VAL A 334 15.05 56.53 64.51
C VAL A 334 15.90 57.55 63.76
N ASN A 335 15.73 57.64 62.44
CA ASN A 335 16.60 58.41 61.55
C ASN A 335 16.08 59.82 61.30
N CYS A 336 14.77 60.07 61.40
CA CYS A 336 14.18 61.39 61.18
C CYS A 336 13.49 61.96 62.43
N ASN A 337 13.78 61.40 63.61
CA ASN A 337 13.23 61.81 64.91
C ASN A 337 11.68 61.87 64.98
N ASN A 338 10.97 61.12 64.14
CA ASN A 338 9.52 61.26 63.88
C ASN A 338 9.08 62.62 63.32
N ASN A 339 10.01 63.50 62.97
CA ASN A 339 9.78 64.85 62.50
C ASN A 339 10.02 64.99 60.98
N GLY A 340 10.21 63.88 60.29
CA GLY A 340 10.34 63.82 58.83
C GLY A 340 10.01 62.45 58.29
N ARG A 341 10.08 62.31 56.96
CA ARG A 341 9.95 61.03 56.24
C ARG A 341 11.26 60.72 55.54
N CYS A 342 11.64 59.44 55.50
CA CYS A 342 12.74 59.00 54.66
C CYS A 342 12.40 59.23 53.18
N THR A 343 13.36 59.73 52.42
CA THR A 343 13.35 59.72 50.96
C THR A 343 13.89 58.38 50.45
N ASP A 344 13.72 58.13 49.15
CA ASP A 344 14.18 56.89 48.51
C ASP A 344 15.71 56.72 48.59
N ASP A 345 16.45 57.82 48.70
CA ASP A 345 17.92 57.85 48.88
C ASP A 345 18.35 57.67 50.36
N GLY A 346 17.40 57.56 51.29
CA GLY A 346 17.66 57.42 52.73
C GLY A 346 17.94 58.72 53.49
N GLU A 347 17.72 59.87 52.86
CA GLU A 347 17.75 61.17 53.54
C GLU A 347 16.40 61.49 54.22
N CYS A 348 16.38 62.44 55.17
CA CYS A 348 15.14 62.85 55.81
C CYS A 348 14.53 64.10 55.14
N SER A 349 13.31 63.94 54.62
CA SER A 349 12.43 65.04 54.25
C SER A 349 11.66 65.52 55.48
N CYS A 350 12.11 66.61 56.10
CA CYS A 350 11.53 67.12 57.33
C CYS A 350 10.14 67.71 57.15
N PHE A 351 9.27 67.46 58.13
CA PHE A 351 7.97 68.12 58.23
C PHE A 351 8.14 69.62 58.52
N ALA A 352 7.14 70.40 58.16
CA ALA A 352 7.17 71.86 58.30
C ALA A 352 7.52 72.29 59.74
N GLY A 353 8.48 73.21 59.87
CA GLY A 353 9.00 73.70 61.15
C GLY A 353 10.20 72.94 61.71
N TYR A 354 10.59 71.82 61.08
CA TYR A 354 11.77 71.02 61.42
C TYR A 354 12.82 71.09 60.30
N ALA A 355 14.09 71.03 60.68
CA ALA A 355 15.25 71.11 59.82
C ALA A 355 16.40 70.23 60.36
N GLY A 356 17.48 70.10 59.60
CA GLY A 356 18.62 69.22 59.93
C GLY A 356 18.59 67.92 59.13
N GLU A 357 19.72 67.21 59.11
CA GLU A 357 19.90 65.96 58.35
C GLU A 357 18.97 64.84 58.84
N HIS A 358 18.58 64.89 60.12
CA HIS A 358 17.72 63.94 60.80
C HIS A 358 16.45 64.61 61.37
N CYS A 359 16.10 65.82 60.91
CA CYS A 359 14.97 66.62 61.40
C CYS A 359 14.98 66.90 62.91
N GLU A 360 16.18 67.04 63.45
CA GLU A 360 16.48 67.24 64.85
C GLU A 360 16.48 68.72 65.28
N LEU A 361 16.48 69.65 64.31
CA LEU A 361 16.52 71.09 64.54
C LEU A 361 15.15 71.72 64.28
N CYS A 362 14.86 72.85 64.92
CA CYS A 362 13.78 73.73 64.48
C CYS A 362 14.28 74.62 63.34
N ASP A 363 13.42 74.87 62.34
CA ASP A 363 13.71 75.84 61.29
C ASP A 363 13.94 77.25 61.88
N SER A 364 14.84 78.04 61.29
CA SER A 364 15.49 79.21 61.90
C SER A 364 14.57 80.40 62.23
N ASP A 365 13.28 80.29 61.87
CA ASP A 365 12.26 81.32 62.07
C ASP A 365 11.26 80.99 63.21
N ASN A 366 11.46 79.92 63.99
CA ASN A 366 10.58 79.53 65.11
C ASN A 366 11.26 79.64 66.50
N TYR A 367 10.74 80.48 67.38
CA TYR A 367 11.14 80.56 68.80
C TYR A 367 10.14 79.78 69.69
N GLY A 368 10.54 78.57 70.12
CA GLY A 368 9.74 77.67 70.97
C GLY A 368 10.07 76.19 70.72
N SER A 369 9.27 75.27 71.27
CA SER A 369 9.26 73.87 70.83
C SER A 369 8.68 73.85 69.41
N CYS A 370 9.43 73.33 68.43
CA CYS A 370 9.19 73.53 66.99
C CYS A 370 7.69 73.37 66.61
N GLY A 371 6.99 74.49 66.40
CA GLY A 371 5.59 74.51 65.95
C GLY A 371 4.49 74.85 66.97
N GLU A 372 4.80 75.24 68.22
CA GLU A 372 3.79 75.91 69.07
C GLU A 372 3.95 77.44 69.05
N GLU A 373 2.87 78.16 68.71
CA GLU A 373 2.76 79.61 68.83
C GLU A 373 2.89 80.02 70.30
N VAL A 374 4.09 80.43 70.72
CA VAL A 374 4.26 80.99 72.07
C VAL A 374 3.84 82.46 72.04
N LEU A 375 2.61 82.72 72.49
CA LEU A 375 2.17 84.06 72.84
C LEU A 375 3.11 84.65 73.92
N CYS A 376 3.65 85.83 73.64
CA CYS A 376 4.46 86.63 74.55
C CYS A 376 3.85 86.69 75.95
N THR A 377 4.69 86.53 76.99
CA THR A 377 4.31 86.75 78.39
C THR A 377 5.15 87.87 79.01
N SER A 378 4.54 88.67 79.87
CA SER A 378 5.21 89.83 80.47
C SER A 378 6.37 89.43 81.38
N GLU A 379 6.26 88.34 82.15
CA GLU A 379 7.33 87.88 83.05
C GLU A 379 8.40 87.03 82.35
N GLY A 380 8.02 86.27 81.33
CA GLY A 380 8.94 85.42 80.58
C GLY A 380 9.60 86.19 79.43
N THR A 381 8.84 86.40 78.36
CA THR A 381 9.33 86.98 77.10
C THR A 381 9.84 88.41 77.27
N CYS A 382 9.11 89.26 78.00
CA CYS A 382 9.52 90.65 78.25
C CYS A 382 10.30 90.85 79.57
N ASN A 383 10.77 89.77 80.20
CA ASN A 383 11.60 89.78 81.42
C ASN A 383 11.03 90.59 82.61
N GLY A 384 9.71 90.75 82.68
CA GLY A 384 9.02 91.60 83.66
C GLY A 384 9.11 93.11 83.38
N ASN A 385 9.87 93.51 82.36
CA ASN A 385 10.23 94.90 82.06
C ASN A 385 9.52 95.44 80.80
N GLY A 386 8.50 94.73 80.33
CA GLY A 386 7.67 95.15 79.22
C GLY A 386 6.32 94.45 79.20
N ARG A 387 5.44 94.90 78.31
CA ARG A 387 4.14 94.27 78.04
C ARG A 387 4.05 93.82 76.61
N CYS A 388 3.32 92.75 76.38
CA CYS A 388 3.09 92.25 75.03
C CYS A 388 2.10 93.15 74.28
N SER A 389 2.39 93.41 73.00
CA SER A 389 1.58 94.18 72.06
C SER A 389 1.35 93.35 70.80
N GLY A 390 0.32 93.72 70.02
CA GLY A 390 -0.03 93.10 68.75
C GLY A 390 -0.26 91.59 68.85
N GLU A 391 -1.48 91.18 69.21
CA GLU A 391 -1.87 89.75 69.38
C GLU A 391 -0.87 88.87 70.16
N GLY A 392 0.00 89.48 70.98
CA GLY A 392 0.96 88.76 71.82
C GLY A 392 2.24 88.35 71.11
N MET A 393 2.70 89.06 70.07
CA MET A 393 3.92 88.70 69.33
C MET A 393 5.13 89.62 69.59
N GLU A 394 4.94 90.81 70.14
CA GLU A 394 6.04 91.79 70.33
C GLU A 394 6.04 92.38 71.75
N CYS A 395 7.23 92.53 72.36
CA CYS A 395 7.37 93.23 73.63
C CYS A 395 7.47 94.75 73.43
N VAL A 396 6.59 95.47 74.11
CA VAL A 396 6.69 96.92 74.29
C VAL A 396 7.29 97.19 75.66
N CYS A 397 8.54 97.64 75.66
CA CYS A 397 9.33 97.85 76.88
C CYS A 397 8.85 99.03 77.71
N TYR A 398 8.99 98.89 79.02
CA TYR A 398 8.82 99.99 79.96
C TYR A 398 10.01 100.96 79.87
N GLU A 399 9.80 102.19 80.33
CA GLU A 399 10.78 103.27 80.25
C GLU A 399 12.12 102.86 80.91
N GLY A 400 13.23 103.17 80.24
CA GLY A 400 14.56 102.74 80.66
C GLY A 400 15.02 101.40 80.07
N PHE A 401 14.13 100.61 79.44
CA PHE A 401 14.46 99.31 78.85
C PHE A 401 14.27 99.29 77.32
N VAL A 402 15.13 98.56 76.61
CA VAL A 402 15.14 98.38 75.15
C VAL A 402 15.52 96.94 74.75
N GLY A 403 15.33 96.63 73.47
CA GLY A 403 15.56 95.29 72.88
C GLY A 403 14.30 94.45 72.81
N GLU A 404 14.30 93.41 71.97
CA GLU A 404 13.10 92.59 71.68
C GLU A 404 12.51 91.87 72.91
N GLY A 405 13.32 91.64 73.96
CA GLY A 405 12.88 91.06 75.23
C GLY A 405 12.90 92.02 76.43
N CYS A 406 13.11 93.32 76.22
CA CYS A 406 13.19 94.34 77.29
C CYS A 406 14.22 94.03 78.40
N ASN A 407 15.36 93.45 78.01
CA ASN A 407 16.41 93.00 78.93
C ASN A 407 17.66 93.90 78.95
N THR A 408 17.65 94.99 78.19
CA THR A 408 18.80 95.90 78.04
C THR A 408 18.42 97.31 78.45
N CYS A 409 19.29 98.05 79.13
CA CYS A 409 19.04 99.45 79.47
C CYS A 409 19.13 100.36 78.24
N ALA A 410 18.22 101.32 78.14
CA ALA A 410 18.27 102.38 77.16
C ALA A 410 19.46 103.31 77.41
N ASP A 411 19.98 103.95 76.36
CA ASP A 411 21.10 104.88 76.50
C ASP A 411 20.81 105.99 77.52
N GLY A 412 21.68 106.11 78.52
CA GLY A 412 21.53 107.07 79.63
C GLY A 412 20.92 106.49 80.90
N PHE A 413 20.56 105.20 80.92
CA PHE A 413 20.06 104.48 82.10
C PHE A 413 21.05 103.38 82.51
N GLU A 414 21.33 103.23 83.81
CA GLU A 414 22.30 102.24 84.32
C GLU A 414 21.78 101.49 85.56
N GLY A 415 22.40 100.35 85.86
CA GLY A 415 22.05 99.51 87.01
C GLY A 415 20.97 98.46 86.71
N PRO A 416 20.69 97.56 87.68
CA PRO A 416 19.85 96.37 87.47
C PRO A 416 18.36 96.66 87.22
N MET A 417 17.91 97.90 87.42
CA MET A 417 16.54 98.34 87.11
C MET A 417 16.53 99.47 86.06
N CYS A 418 17.65 99.73 85.38
CA CYS A 418 17.81 100.75 84.35
C CYS A 418 17.18 102.09 84.76
N GLU A 419 17.75 102.71 85.80
CA GLU A 419 17.30 104.00 86.34
C GLU A 419 18.15 105.15 85.78
N ALA A 420 17.58 106.36 85.71
CA ALA A 420 18.15 107.54 85.04
C ALA A 420 19.24 108.29 85.84
#